data_AF-A0A1J3G9K5-F1
#
_entry.id   AF-A0A1J3G9K5-F1
#
_cell.length_a   1.000
_cell.length_b   1.000
_cell.length_c   1.000
_cell.angle_alpha   90.00
_cell.angle_beta   90.00
_cell.angle_gamma   90.00
#
_symmetry.space_group_name_H-M   'P 1'
#
loop_
_entity.id
_entity.type
_entity.pdbx_description
1 polymer ?
#
loop_
_entity_poly.entity_id
_entity_poly.type
_entity_poly.pdbx_seq_one_letter_code
_entity_poly.pdbx_strand_id
1 'polypeptide(L)'
;MASQTFLVLSISLFVGFKILLVTHANDFNQDIDITWGDGRGNILNNGTLLNLALDQSSGSGFQSKAEYLYGKVDMQIKLVPGNSAGTVTTFYLKSQGLTWDEIDFEFLGNVSGDPYILHTNVYTQGKGDREQQFYLWFDPTAEFHNYSILWNPSHIVFYVDEKPIREFKNLGAMNVAYPKNQPMRMYGSLWNADDWATRGGLVKTNWSQGPFVASFKNYNSNNACIWSSDNGTTTSTTSCSSGGSSSSSSSSTSEWFSQRRMDSLSQKVLRWVQRKFMVYNYCKDKKRFSQGLPIECKNKKVSR
;
A
#
# COMPACT_ATOMS: atom_id res chain seq x y z
N MET A 1 61.26 -8.38 57.12
CA MET A 1 59.80 -8.21 56.98
C MET A 1 59.54 -7.49 55.67
N ALA A 2 59.15 -8.21 54.63
CA ALA A 2 58.73 -7.63 53.37
C ALA A 2 57.53 -8.46 52.87
N SER A 3 56.38 -7.82 52.74
CA SER A 3 55.21 -8.40 52.08
C SER A 3 54.80 -7.41 51.00
N GLN A 4 55.12 -7.74 49.75
CA GLN A 4 54.61 -7.05 48.58
C GLN A 4 53.35 -7.80 48.12
N THR A 5 52.20 -7.16 48.24
CA THR A 5 50.93 -7.62 47.68
C THR A 5 50.90 -7.35 46.18
N PHE A 6 50.92 -8.40 45.37
CA PHE A 6 50.67 -8.31 43.93
C PHE A 6 49.16 -8.16 43.67
N LEU A 7 48.76 -7.07 43.03
CA LEU A 7 47.41 -6.86 42.53
C LEU A 7 47.28 -7.52 41.15
N VAL A 8 46.59 -8.65 41.05
CA VAL A 8 46.29 -9.29 39.76
C VAL A 8 45.06 -8.63 39.16
N LEU A 9 45.25 -7.87 38.07
CA LEU A 9 44.17 -7.25 37.31
C LEU A 9 43.57 -8.29 36.35
N SER A 10 42.43 -8.88 36.70
CA SER A 10 41.66 -9.73 35.76
C SER A 10 41.00 -8.87 34.69
N ILE A 11 41.51 -8.96 33.47
CA ILE A 11 40.87 -8.37 32.28
C ILE A 11 39.80 -9.36 31.80
N SER A 12 38.54 -9.11 32.19
CA SER A 12 37.40 -9.84 31.65
C SER A 12 37.13 -9.41 30.21
N LEU A 13 37.52 -10.25 29.26
CA LEU A 13 37.25 -10.08 27.83
C LEU A 13 35.76 -10.36 27.58
N PHE A 14 34.91 -9.33 27.60
CA PHE A 14 33.52 -9.44 27.16
C PHE A 14 33.48 -9.61 25.64
N VAL A 15 33.44 -10.86 25.18
CA VAL A 15 33.09 -11.20 23.80
C VAL A 15 31.60 -10.92 23.62
N GLY A 16 31.28 -9.74 23.09
CA GLY A 16 29.91 -9.39 22.71
C GLY A 16 29.44 -10.29 21.57
N PHE A 17 28.61 -11.28 21.89
CA PHE A 17 27.87 -12.05 20.90
C PHE A 17 26.93 -11.08 20.18
N LYS A 18 27.27 -10.68 18.96
CA LYS A 18 26.30 -10.02 18.07
C LYS A 18 25.30 -11.08 17.67
N ILE A 19 24.15 -11.12 18.35
CA ILE A 19 22.98 -11.84 17.87
C ILE A 19 22.60 -11.19 16.54
N LEU A 20 22.96 -11.84 15.43
CA LEU A 20 22.36 -11.56 14.14
C LEU A 20 20.87 -11.87 14.29
N LEU A 21 20.07 -10.84 14.48
CA LEU A 21 18.63 -10.93 14.26
C LEU A 21 18.47 -11.26 12.78
N VAL A 22 18.22 -12.54 12.47
CA VAL A 22 17.73 -12.96 11.17
C VAL A 22 16.33 -12.38 11.07
N THR A 23 16.21 -11.21 10.45
CA THR A 23 14.91 -10.74 10.00
C THR A 23 14.47 -11.71 8.90
N HIS A 24 13.52 -12.59 9.19
CA HIS A 24 12.89 -13.37 8.14
C HIS A 24 12.34 -12.38 7.12
N ALA A 25 12.85 -12.43 5.89
CA ALA A 25 12.22 -11.74 4.78
C ALA A 25 10.80 -12.32 4.64
N ASN A 26 9.81 -11.45 4.44
CA ASN A 26 8.44 -11.91 4.25
C ASN A 26 8.37 -12.79 3.00
N ASP A 27 7.65 -13.91 3.11
CA ASP A 27 7.64 -15.00 2.13
C ASP A 27 6.26 -15.07 1.46
N PHE A 28 6.21 -14.74 0.18
CA PHE A 28 4.98 -14.79 -0.61
C PHE A 28 4.30 -16.18 -0.58
N ASN A 29 5.04 -17.28 -0.44
CA ASN A 29 4.43 -18.61 -0.34
C ASN A 29 3.58 -18.76 0.92
N GLN A 30 3.93 -18.06 2.00
CA GLN A 30 3.20 -18.08 3.25
C GLN A 30 2.01 -17.12 3.21
N ASP A 31 2.19 -15.94 2.63
CA ASP A 31 1.25 -14.83 2.82
C ASP A 31 0.25 -14.62 1.67
N ILE A 32 0.55 -15.12 0.48
CA ILE A 32 -0.17 -14.78 -0.76
C ILE A 32 -0.73 -16.02 -1.46
N ASP A 33 -1.89 -15.87 -2.08
CA ASP A 33 -2.44 -16.79 -3.08
C ASP A 33 -2.43 -16.11 -4.47
N ILE A 34 -1.92 -16.81 -5.49
CA ILE A 34 -2.16 -16.42 -6.89
C ILE A 34 -3.62 -16.78 -7.22
N THR A 35 -4.43 -15.78 -7.56
CA THR A 35 -5.89 -15.95 -7.72
C THR A 35 -6.30 -16.24 -9.15
N TRP A 36 -5.55 -15.72 -10.13
CA TRP A 36 -5.80 -15.95 -11.55
C TRP A 36 -4.56 -15.66 -12.40
N GLY A 37 -4.57 -16.13 -13.64
CA GLY A 37 -3.54 -15.80 -14.64
C GLY A 37 -2.93 -16.99 -15.38
N ASP A 38 -3.28 -18.23 -14.99
CA ASP A 38 -2.91 -19.45 -15.71
C ASP A 38 -1.40 -19.53 -16.02
N GLY A 39 -0.58 -19.49 -14.96
CA GLY A 39 0.89 -19.48 -15.03
C GLY A 39 1.54 -18.11 -15.25
N ARG A 40 0.77 -17.04 -15.43
CA ARG A 40 1.30 -15.66 -15.55
C ARG A 40 1.67 -15.00 -14.23
N GLY A 41 1.18 -15.52 -13.11
CA GLY A 41 1.59 -15.14 -11.76
C GLY A 41 2.58 -16.16 -11.19
N ASN A 42 3.80 -15.73 -10.85
CA ASN A 42 4.86 -16.63 -10.40
C ASN A 42 5.55 -16.11 -9.14
N ILE A 43 5.62 -16.95 -8.11
CA ILE A 43 6.44 -16.72 -6.92
C ILE A 43 7.80 -17.37 -7.18
N LEU A 44 8.85 -16.56 -7.08
CA LEU A 44 10.24 -16.87 -7.45
C LEU A 44 11.17 -16.66 -6.25
N ASN A 45 12.43 -17.06 -6.40
CA ASN A 45 13.49 -16.81 -5.42
C ASN A 45 13.11 -17.21 -3.99
N ASN A 46 12.56 -18.43 -3.86
CA ASN A 46 12.09 -18.99 -2.58
C ASN A 46 11.15 -18.05 -1.82
N GLY A 47 10.19 -17.43 -2.53
CA GLY A 47 9.16 -16.60 -1.91
C GLY A 47 9.46 -15.11 -1.82
N THR A 48 10.63 -14.66 -2.27
CA THR A 48 11.05 -13.26 -2.07
C THR A 48 10.71 -12.34 -3.24
N LEU A 49 10.28 -12.89 -4.38
CA LEU A 49 9.90 -12.15 -5.58
C LEU A 49 8.62 -12.73 -6.16
N LEU A 50 7.67 -11.88 -6.54
CA LEU A 50 6.47 -12.26 -7.27
C LEU A 50 6.42 -11.47 -8.58
N ASN A 51 6.27 -12.16 -9.70
CA ASN A 51 6.06 -11.54 -11.00
C ASN A 51 4.63 -11.77 -11.48
N LEU A 52 4.01 -10.71 -11.99
CA LEU A 52 2.77 -10.80 -12.75
C LEU A 52 3.06 -10.46 -14.20
N ALA A 53 2.64 -11.35 -15.09
CA ALA A 53 2.70 -11.16 -16.53
C ALA A 53 1.32 -10.84 -17.12
N LEU A 54 1.32 -10.12 -18.23
CA LEU A 54 0.16 -9.82 -19.05
C LEU A 54 0.52 -10.00 -20.52
N ASP A 55 -0.29 -10.80 -21.21
CA ASP A 55 -0.25 -10.98 -22.66
C ASP A 55 -1.68 -10.86 -23.23
N GLN A 56 -1.83 -11.03 -24.54
CA GLN A 56 -3.13 -10.87 -25.21
C GLN A 56 -4.19 -11.86 -24.72
N SER A 57 -3.77 -13.00 -24.14
CA SER A 57 -4.70 -14.02 -23.66
C SER A 57 -5.23 -13.68 -22.26
N SER A 58 -4.38 -13.20 -21.36
CA SER A 58 -4.78 -12.85 -19.99
C SER A 58 -3.73 -12.01 -19.27
N GLY A 59 -4.16 -11.34 -18.21
CA GLY A 59 -3.29 -10.81 -17.17
C GLY A 59 -3.00 -11.83 -16.06
N SER A 60 -2.71 -11.33 -14.87
CA SER A 60 -2.64 -12.14 -13.66
C SER A 60 -2.86 -11.33 -12.39
N GLY A 61 -3.16 -12.01 -11.29
CA GLY A 61 -3.33 -11.36 -10.00
C GLY A 61 -3.20 -12.30 -8.81
N PHE A 62 -3.06 -11.67 -7.64
CA PHE A 62 -2.88 -12.34 -6.36
C PHE A 62 -3.63 -11.61 -5.25
N GLN A 63 -3.80 -12.28 -4.12
CA GLN A 63 -4.37 -11.70 -2.91
C GLN A 63 -3.63 -12.17 -1.65
N SER A 64 -3.72 -11.41 -0.57
CA SER A 64 -3.30 -11.88 0.75
C SER A 64 -4.21 -12.99 1.25
N LYS A 65 -3.62 -13.99 1.91
CA LYS A 65 -4.36 -15.05 2.61
C LYS A 65 -5.15 -14.53 3.81
N ALA A 66 -4.60 -13.52 4.49
CA ALA A 66 -5.25 -12.83 5.59
C ALA A 66 -6.15 -11.68 5.11
N GLU A 67 -7.19 -11.40 5.90
CA GLU A 67 -7.97 -10.16 5.85
C GLU A 67 -7.52 -9.23 6.98
N TYR A 68 -7.66 -7.93 6.76
CA TYR A 68 -7.24 -6.92 7.71
C TYR A 68 -8.36 -5.93 7.98
N LEU A 69 -8.53 -5.53 9.24
CA LEU A 69 -9.37 -4.37 9.60
C LEU A 69 -8.47 -3.33 10.26
N TYR A 70 -8.02 -2.36 9.47
CA TYR A 70 -6.91 -1.46 9.75
C TYR A 70 -5.53 -2.12 9.65
N GLY A 71 -4.52 -1.31 9.35
CA GLY A 71 -3.15 -1.75 9.20
C GLY A 71 -2.29 -0.74 8.45
N LYS A 72 -0.98 -0.97 8.48
CA LYS A 72 -0.06 -0.50 7.46
C LYS A 72 0.37 -1.70 6.62
N VAL A 73 0.11 -1.61 5.32
CA VAL A 73 0.54 -2.61 4.34
C VAL A 73 1.56 -1.96 3.41
N ASP A 74 2.74 -2.55 3.34
CA ASP A 74 3.84 -2.12 2.47
C ASP A 74 4.07 -3.15 1.36
N MET A 75 4.41 -2.66 0.17
CA MET A 75 4.82 -3.49 -0.97
C MET A 75 5.90 -2.76 -1.76
N GLN A 76 6.97 -3.45 -2.13
CA GLN A 76 7.91 -2.93 -3.11
C GLN A 76 7.51 -3.37 -4.51
N ILE A 77 7.37 -2.42 -5.43
CA ILE A 77 6.90 -2.68 -6.79
C ILE A 77 7.88 -2.09 -7.78
N LYS A 78 8.18 -2.85 -8.84
CA LYS A 78 8.87 -2.38 -10.05
C LYS A 78 7.95 -2.59 -11.24
N LEU A 79 7.67 -1.50 -11.96
CA LEU A 79 6.65 -1.47 -13.01
C LEU A 79 7.16 -1.98 -14.36
N VAL A 80 6.23 -2.20 -15.29
CA VAL A 80 6.51 -2.66 -16.66
C VAL A 80 7.40 -1.65 -17.38
N PRO A 81 8.61 -2.04 -17.85
CA PRO A 81 9.49 -1.15 -18.59
C PRO A 81 9.05 -0.97 -20.05
N GLY A 82 9.63 0.03 -20.73
CA GLY A 82 9.39 0.25 -22.16
C GLY A 82 7.99 0.78 -22.45
N ASN A 83 7.35 0.25 -23.49
CA ASN A 83 6.00 0.66 -23.85
C ASN A 83 4.99 -0.18 -23.07
N SER A 84 4.35 0.44 -22.08
CA SER A 84 3.36 -0.18 -21.21
C SER A 84 1.97 0.43 -21.39
N ALA A 85 1.73 1.16 -22.48
CA ALA A 85 0.45 1.80 -22.76
C ALA A 85 -0.72 0.80 -22.68
N GLY A 86 -1.84 1.24 -22.12
CA GLY A 86 -3.05 0.44 -21.89
C GLY A 86 -2.95 -0.53 -20.72
N THR A 87 -1.77 -0.75 -20.11
CA THR A 87 -1.62 -1.65 -18.96
C THR A 87 -1.88 -0.93 -17.63
N VAL A 88 -2.41 -1.66 -16.65
CA VAL A 88 -2.58 -1.20 -15.27
C VAL A 88 -2.00 -2.25 -14.32
N THR A 89 -0.96 -1.86 -13.56
CA THR A 89 -0.51 -2.62 -12.39
C THR A 89 -1.26 -2.09 -11.17
N THR A 90 -1.74 -2.96 -10.28
CA THR A 90 -2.47 -2.54 -9.07
C THR A 90 -1.85 -3.05 -7.79
N PHE A 91 -2.05 -2.31 -6.71
CA PHE A 91 -1.83 -2.70 -5.32
C PHE A 91 -2.92 -2.04 -4.48
N TYR A 92 -3.85 -2.82 -3.94
CA TYR A 92 -5.05 -2.28 -3.34
C TYR A 92 -5.59 -3.14 -2.19
N LEU A 93 -6.39 -2.54 -1.33
CA LEU A 93 -7.16 -3.24 -0.30
C LEU A 93 -8.62 -3.23 -0.71
N LYS A 94 -9.31 -4.37 -0.62
CA LYS A 94 -10.73 -4.47 -0.97
C LYS A 94 -11.49 -5.45 -0.09
N SER A 95 -12.70 -5.08 0.35
CA SER A 95 -13.63 -6.00 1.02
C SER A 95 -14.48 -6.77 0.01
N GLN A 96 -15.10 -7.85 0.48
CA GLN A 96 -16.06 -8.62 -0.30
C GLN A 96 -17.46 -7.97 -0.27
N GLY A 97 -18.32 -8.36 -1.21
CA GLY A 97 -19.73 -7.97 -1.24
C GLY A 97 -20.07 -6.78 -2.15
N LEU A 98 -21.37 -6.46 -2.23
CA LEU A 98 -21.92 -5.45 -3.16
C LEU A 98 -21.71 -4.00 -2.71
N THR A 99 -21.44 -3.79 -1.42
CA THR A 99 -21.18 -2.47 -0.82
C THR A 99 -19.75 -2.41 -0.30
N TRP A 100 -18.81 -2.90 -1.10
CA TRP A 100 -17.42 -3.04 -0.68
C TRP A 100 -16.77 -1.69 -0.35
N ASP A 101 -15.79 -1.74 0.54
CA ASP A 101 -14.82 -0.67 0.72
C ASP A 101 -13.53 -1.04 -0.03
N GLU A 102 -12.83 -0.05 -0.57
CA GLU A 102 -11.59 -0.28 -1.32
C GLU A 102 -10.64 0.93 -1.30
N ILE A 103 -9.33 0.66 -1.34
CA ILE A 103 -8.25 1.66 -1.24
C ILE A 103 -7.18 1.31 -2.27
N ASP A 104 -6.99 2.17 -3.27
CA ASP A 104 -6.28 1.79 -4.49
C ASP A 104 -4.97 2.53 -4.71
N PHE A 105 -3.93 1.79 -5.10
CA PHE A 105 -2.92 2.25 -6.03
C PHE A 105 -3.10 1.56 -7.38
N GLU A 106 -3.16 2.35 -8.44
CA GLU A 106 -3.18 1.88 -9.82
C GLU A 106 -2.09 2.62 -10.61
N PHE A 107 -1.20 1.88 -11.26
CA PHE A 107 -0.12 2.43 -12.05
C PHE A 107 -0.48 2.33 -13.52
N LEU A 108 -0.80 3.47 -14.13
CA LEU A 108 -1.24 3.55 -15.50
C LEU A 108 -0.01 3.64 -16.40
N GLY A 109 0.18 2.60 -17.22
CA GLY A 109 1.29 2.54 -18.15
C GLY A 109 1.20 3.58 -19.26
N ASN A 110 2.31 3.76 -19.96
CA ASN A 110 2.44 4.79 -20.99
C ASN A 110 3.32 4.32 -22.14
N VAL A 111 3.38 5.10 -23.22
CA VAL A 111 4.32 4.83 -24.31
C VAL A 111 5.76 5.05 -23.83
N SER A 112 6.72 4.39 -24.48
CA SER A 112 8.14 4.50 -24.11
C SER A 112 8.60 5.96 -24.06
N GLY A 113 9.25 6.34 -22.96
CA GLY A 113 9.79 7.68 -22.74
C GLY A 113 8.81 8.67 -22.10
N ASP A 114 7.51 8.35 -22.05
CA ASP A 114 6.53 9.15 -21.33
C ASP A 114 6.32 8.63 -19.89
N PRO A 115 6.01 9.52 -18.93
CA PRO A 115 5.93 9.14 -17.52
C PRO A 115 4.71 8.28 -17.22
N TYR A 116 4.88 7.32 -16.32
CA TYR A 116 3.78 6.62 -15.64
C TYR A 116 2.90 7.60 -14.86
N ILE A 117 1.61 7.28 -14.75
CA ILE A 117 0.70 7.95 -13.82
C ILE A 117 0.41 7.00 -12.66
N LEU A 118 0.68 7.46 -11.43
CA LEU A 118 0.17 6.82 -10.22
C LEU A 118 -1.21 7.38 -9.90
N HIS A 119 -2.20 6.51 -9.93
CA HIS A 119 -3.58 6.79 -9.64
C HIS A 119 -3.94 6.22 -8.26
N THR A 120 -4.68 7.00 -7.46
CA THR A 120 -5.22 6.55 -6.18
C THR A 120 -6.72 6.77 -6.12
N ASN A 121 -7.44 5.86 -5.47
CA ASN A 121 -8.87 5.98 -5.26
C ASN A 121 -9.28 5.44 -3.88
N VAL A 122 -10.48 5.81 -3.44
CA VAL A 122 -11.07 5.30 -2.20
C VAL A 122 -12.55 5.06 -2.44
N TYR A 123 -12.97 3.81 -2.32
CA TYR A 123 -14.36 3.40 -2.32
C TYR A 123 -14.85 3.22 -0.90
N THR A 124 -16.08 3.68 -0.67
CA THR A 124 -16.79 3.47 0.58
C THR A 124 -18.20 3.03 0.26
N GLN A 125 -18.63 1.87 0.76
CA GLN A 125 -19.96 1.32 0.52
C GLN A 125 -20.30 1.23 -0.98
N GLY A 126 -19.36 0.77 -1.80
CA GLY A 126 -19.48 0.64 -3.25
C GLY A 126 -19.37 1.96 -4.02
N LYS A 127 -19.17 3.10 -3.33
CA LYS A 127 -19.06 4.42 -3.97
C LYS A 127 -17.61 4.92 -3.98
N GLY A 128 -17.05 5.01 -5.18
CA GLY A 128 -15.74 5.61 -5.47
C GLY A 128 -15.85 7.07 -5.90
N ASP A 129 -15.37 7.36 -7.11
CA ASP A 129 -15.25 8.72 -7.70
C ASP A 129 -14.31 9.66 -6.92
N ARG A 130 -13.25 9.13 -6.30
CA ARG A 130 -12.30 9.89 -5.48
C ARG A 130 -10.88 9.84 -6.02
N GLU A 131 -10.73 9.93 -7.32
CA GLU A 131 -9.49 9.77 -8.04
C GLU A 131 -8.53 10.94 -7.79
N GLN A 132 -7.27 10.61 -7.49
CA GLN A 132 -6.15 11.56 -7.54
C GLN A 132 -5.01 10.91 -8.32
N GLN A 133 -4.40 11.66 -9.23
CA GLN A 133 -3.34 11.16 -10.10
C GLN A 133 -2.06 11.98 -9.93
N PHE A 134 -0.92 11.31 -10.01
CA PHE A 134 0.40 11.89 -9.77
C PHE A 134 1.40 11.35 -10.80
N TYR A 135 2.32 12.20 -11.26
CA TYR A 135 3.61 11.71 -11.76
C TYR A 135 4.51 11.31 -10.58
N LEU A 136 5.51 10.48 -10.85
CA LEU A 136 6.53 10.11 -9.86
C LEU A 136 7.80 10.94 -10.07
N TRP A 137 8.57 11.15 -9.00
CA TRP A 137 9.85 11.88 -9.03
C TRP A 137 11.06 10.98 -9.35
N PHE A 138 10.79 9.79 -9.88
CA PHE A 138 11.74 8.77 -10.29
C PHE A 138 11.12 7.93 -11.43
N ASP A 139 11.94 7.12 -12.08
CA ASP A 139 11.48 6.10 -13.04
C ASP A 139 11.07 4.83 -12.26
N PRO A 140 9.77 4.50 -12.17
CA PRO A 140 9.28 3.35 -11.40
C PRO A 140 9.53 2.00 -12.08
N THR A 141 10.11 1.99 -13.30
CA THR A 141 10.43 0.78 -14.06
C THR A 141 11.88 0.34 -13.85
N ALA A 142 12.76 1.27 -13.43
CA ALA A 142 14.17 1.03 -13.25
C ALA A 142 14.47 0.20 -11.98
N GLU A 143 13.90 0.61 -10.85
CA GLU A 143 14.16 0.01 -9.54
C GLU A 143 12.87 -0.28 -8.76
N PHE A 144 12.99 -1.06 -7.70
CA PHE A 144 11.89 -1.27 -6.76
C PHE A 144 11.69 -0.06 -5.84
N HIS A 145 10.46 0.42 -5.74
CA HIS A 145 10.06 1.50 -4.83
C HIS A 145 9.01 1.02 -3.85
N ASN A 146 8.98 1.61 -2.65
CA ASN A 146 8.04 1.20 -1.60
C ASN A 146 6.73 1.98 -1.71
N TYR A 147 5.62 1.25 -1.79
CA TYR A 147 4.27 1.79 -1.79
C TYR A 147 3.55 1.30 -0.54
N SER A 148 3.01 2.23 0.24
CA SER A 148 2.36 1.88 1.51
C SER A 148 0.96 2.46 1.61
N ILE A 149 0.06 1.67 2.17
CA ILE A 149 -1.26 2.13 2.62
C ILE A 149 -1.27 2.02 4.14
N LEU A 150 -1.28 3.17 4.82
CA LEU A 150 -1.66 3.24 6.23
C LEU A 150 -3.17 3.46 6.30
N TRP A 151 -3.89 2.59 6.97
CA TRP A 151 -5.32 2.67 7.18
C TRP A 151 -5.62 2.43 8.66
N ASN A 152 -6.10 3.46 9.35
CA ASN A 152 -6.46 3.36 10.77
C ASN A 152 -7.86 3.96 11.02
N PRO A 153 -8.39 3.98 12.25
CA PRO A 153 -9.71 4.56 12.52
C PRO A 153 -9.85 6.05 12.20
N SER A 154 -8.75 6.79 12.07
CA SER A 154 -8.74 8.25 11.89
C SER A 154 -8.51 8.69 10.43
N HIS A 155 -7.65 7.99 9.68
CA HIS A 155 -7.33 8.33 8.29
C HIS A 155 -6.71 7.18 7.51
N ILE A 156 -6.76 7.31 6.19
CA ILE A 156 -5.97 6.56 5.23
C ILE A 156 -4.87 7.49 4.71
N VAL A 157 -3.63 7.01 4.66
CA VAL A 157 -2.50 7.71 4.07
C VAL A 157 -1.79 6.81 3.07
N PHE A 158 -1.60 7.35 1.87
CA PHE A 158 -0.85 6.72 0.79
C PHE A 158 0.58 7.25 0.80
N TYR A 159 1.55 6.35 0.79
CA TYR A 159 2.98 6.69 0.77
C TYR A 159 3.67 6.12 -0.47
N VAL A 160 4.64 6.88 -0.97
CA VAL A 160 5.64 6.45 -1.95
C VAL A 160 7.01 6.77 -1.38
N ASP A 161 7.84 5.75 -1.13
CA ASP A 161 9.14 5.87 -0.44
C ASP A 161 9.05 6.75 0.81
N GLU A 162 8.13 6.39 1.72
CA GLU A 162 7.85 7.09 2.98
C GLU A 162 7.31 8.54 2.85
N LYS A 163 7.18 9.06 1.63
CA LYS A 163 6.59 10.38 1.39
C LYS A 163 5.06 10.26 1.24
N PRO A 164 4.26 10.90 2.10
CA PRO A 164 2.82 10.89 1.93
C PRO A 164 2.43 11.65 0.66
N ILE A 165 1.59 11.03 -0.17
CA ILE A 165 1.09 11.65 -1.41
C ILE A 165 -0.39 12.06 -1.30
N ARG A 166 -1.13 11.37 -0.41
CA ARG A 166 -2.56 11.58 -0.19
C ARG A 166 -2.94 11.20 1.23
N GLU A 167 -3.86 11.97 1.82
CA GLU A 167 -4.54 11.65 3.09
C GLU A 167 -6.05 11.70 2.86
N PHE A 168 -6.77 10.64 3.24
CA PHE A 168 -8.22 10.59 3.28
C PHE A 168 -8.69 10.42 4.72
N LYS A 169 -9.30 11.47 5.29
CA LYS A 169 -9.67 11.52 6.70
C LYS A 169 -11.01 10.85 6.95
N ASN A 170 -11.14 10.17 8.09
CA ASN A 170 -12.44 9.76 8.60
C ASN A 170 -13.20 11.02 9.06
N LEU A 171 -14.14 11.46 8.23
CA LEU A 171 -15.03 12.59 8.49
C LEU A 171 -16.46 12.12 8.79
N GLY A 172 -16.60 11.00 9.50
CA GLY A 172 -17.91 10.43 9.85
C GLY A 172 -18.83 11.41 10.59
N ALA A 173 -18.28 12.33 11.40
CA ALA A 173 -19.05 13.41 12.04
C ALA A 173 -19.70 14.40 11.05
N MET A 174 -19.27 14.39 9.79
CA MET A 174 -19.81 15.17 8.68
C MET A 174 -20.59 14.29 7.68
N ASN A 175 -20.97 13.06 8.08
CA ASN A 175 -21.65 12.08 7.23
C ASN A 175 -20.86 11.66 5.97
N VAL A 176 -19.53 11.74 6.02
CA VAL A 176 -18.68 11.13 4.99
C VAL A 176 -18.40 9.68 5.40
N ALA A 177 -18.78 8.73 4.54
CA ALA A 177 -18.49 7.31 4.77
C ALA A 177 -16.97 7.05 4.80
N TYR A 178 -16.57 6.01 5.51
CA TYR A 178 -15.17 5.64 5.72
C TYR A 178 -15.04 4.12 5.88
N PRO A 179 -14.00 3.46 5.35
CA PRO A 179 -13.77 2.04 5.54
C PRO A 179 -13.45 1.74 7.00
N LYS A 180 -14.43 1.28 7.79
CA LYS A 180 -14.25 1.06 9.23
C LYS A 180 -14.80 -0.25 9.78
N ASN A 181 -15.60 -0.96 9.00
CA ASN A 181 -16.35 -2.13 9.47
C ASN A 181 -16.15 -3.36 8.58
N GLN A 182 -15.51 -3.23 7.42
CA GLN A 182 -15.34 -4.33 6.48
C GLN A 182 -13.86 -4.70 6.42
N PRO A 183 -13.48 -5.90 6.91
CA PRO A 183 -12.14 -6.43 6.69
C PRO A 183 -11.83 -6.51 5.19
N MET A 184 -10.60 -6.20 4.81
CA MET A 184 -10.14 -6.16 3.44
C MET A 184 -8.94 -7.09 3.25
N ARG A 185 -8.90 -7.79 2.12
CA ARG A 185 -7.66 -8.42 1.65
C ARG A 185 -6.85 -7.40 0.88
N MET A 186 -5.54 -7.59 0.87
CA MET A 186 -4.65 -6.94 -0.08
C MET A 186 -4.67 -7.71 -1.38
N TYR A 187 -4.67 -7.00 -2.50
CA TYR A 187 -4.63 -7.55 -3.84
C TYR A 187 -3.55 -6.85 -4.65
N GLY A 188 -2.99 -7.58 -5.61
CA GLY A 188 -2.19 -7.03 -6.69
C GLY A 188 -2.54 -7.68 -8.00
N SER A 189 -2.54 -6.91 -9.09
CA SER A 189 -2.86 -7.42 -10.42
C SER A 189 -2.12 -6.68 -11.52
N LEU A 190 -2.04 -7.30 -12.69
CA LEU A 190 -1.61 -6.66 -13.93
C LEU A 190 -2.61 -7.02 -15.03
N TRP A 191 -3.25 -6.02 -15.63
CA TRP A 191 -4.31 -6.21 -16.61
C TRP A 191 -4.37 -5.08 -17.65
N ASN A 192 -5.11 -5.31 -18.74
CA ASN A 192 -5.34 -4.32 -19.79
C ASN A 192 -6.59 -3.48 -19.51
N ALA A 193 -6.44 -2.16 -19.60
CA ALA A 193 -7.48 -1.17 -19.36
C ALA A 193 -7.49 -0.13 -20.50
N ASP A 194 -7.48 -0.62 -21.74
CA ASP A 194 -7.39 0.16 -22.97
C ASP A 194 -8.38 1.31 -23.06
N ASP A 195 -9.55 1.17 -22.43
CA ASP A 195 -10.62 2.17 -22.51
C ASP A 195 -10.33 3.44 -21.71
N TRP A 196 -9.34 3.44 -20.81
CA TRP A 196 -9.11 4.61 -19.96
C TRP A 196 -7.66 4.83 -19.49
N ALA A 197 -6.82 3.79 -19.41
CA ALA A 197 -5.53 3.88 -18.70
C ALA A 197 -4.57 4.93 -19.29
N THR A 198 -4.28 4.86 -20.59
CA THR A 198 -3.28 5.74 -21.20
C THR A 198 -3.95 6.85 -22.00
N ARG A 199 -3.67 8.10 -21.60
CA ARG A 199 -4.26 9.32 -22.19
C ARG A 199 -5.80 9.26 -22.25
N GLY A 200 -6.43 8.75 -21.19
CA GLY A 200 -7.89 8.61 -21.13
C GLY A 200 -8.43 7.59 -22.14
N GLY A 201 -7.64 6.58 -22.49
CA GLY A 201 -8.03 5.50 -23.40
C GLY A 201 -7.72 5.75 -24.88
N LEU A 202 -7.07 6.88 -25.22
CA LEU A 202 -6.70 7.20 -26.60
C LEU A 202 -5.55 6.34 -27.13
N VAL A 203 -4.71 5.80 -26.25
CA VAL A 203 -3.58 4.94 -26.64
C VAL A 203 -3.83 3.54 -26.10
N LYS A 204 -3.81 2.56 -27.01
CA LYS A 204 -4.12 1.15 -26.75
C LYS A 204 -2.85 0.35 -26.54
N THR A 205 -2.97 -0.80 -25.88
CA THR A 205 -1.88 -1.74 -25.69
C THR A 205 -1.39 -2.27 -27.02
N ASN A 206 -0.09 -2.13 -27.26
CA ASN A 206 0.57 -2.81 -28.36
C ASN A 206 1.01 -4.21 -27.92
N TRP A 207 0.17 -5.22 -28.16
CA TRP A 207 0.41 -6.61 -27.76
C TRP A 207 1.70 -7.21 -28.35
N SER A 208 2.27 -6.64 -29.42
CA SER A 208 3.56 -7.07 -29.95
C SER A 208 4.74 -6.77 -29.01
N GLN A 209 4.53 -5.96 -27.97
CA GLN A 209 5.53 -5.61 -26.94
C GLN A 209 5.39 -6.49 -25.69
N GLY A 210 4.41 -7.39 -25.67
CA GLY A 210 4.22 -8.34 -24.57
C GLY A 210 5.24 -9.49 -24.60
N PRO A 211 5.32 -10.29 -23.52
CA PRO A 211 4.55 -10.13 -22.28
C PRO A 211 5.02 -8.93 -21.45
N PHE A 212 4.06 -8.19 -20.91
CA PHE A 212 4.33 -7.12 -19.95
C PHE A 212 4.51 -7.72 -18.56
N VAL A 213 5.54 -7.31 -17.82
CA VAL A 213 5.84 -7.89 -16.51
C VAL A 213 6.00 -6.79 -15.46
N ALA A 214 5.24 -6.91 -14.37
CA ALA A 214 5.42 -6.13 -13.15
C ALA A 214 5.94 -7.05 -12.04
N SER A 215 6.85 -6.54 -11.21
CA SER A 215 7.49 -7.30 -10.14
C SER A 215 7.17 -6.72 -8.77
N PHE A 216 6.95 -7.61 -7.81
CA PHE A 216 6.57 -7.32 -6.44
C PHE A 216 7.54 -8.02 -5.48
N LYS A 217 7.93 -7.36 -4.39
CA LYS A 217 8.72 -7.96 -3.32
C LYS A 217 8.45 -7.30 -1.98
N ASN A 218 8.92 -7.94 -0.92
CA ASN A 218 8.88 -7.38 0.44
C ASN A 218 7.47 -6.96 0.88
N TYR A 219 6.46 -7.75 0.55
CA TYR A 219 5.11 -7.57 1.09
C TYR A 219 5.17 -7.60 2.61
N ASN A 220 4.69 -6.57 3.29
CA ASN A 220 4.75 -6.49 4.74
C ASN A 220 3.41 -6.02 5.31
N SER A 221 2.80 -6.88 6.13
CA SER A 221 1.59 -6.61 6.89
C SER A 221 1.79 -6.82 8.40
N ASN A 222 3.03 -6.76 8.90
CA ASN A 222 3.34 -7.00 10.32
C ASN A 222 2.68 -5.95 11.23
N ASN A 223 2.39 -4.79 10.67
CA ASN A 223 1.67 -3.70 11.30
C ASN A 223 0.19 -3.67 10.88
N ALA A 224 -0.46 -4.83 10.76
CA ALA A 224 -1.86 -4.92 10.38
C ALA A 224 -2.67 -5.80 11.34
N CYS A 225 -3.96 -5.48 11.41
CA CYS A 225 -4.92 -6.13 12.27
C CYS A 225 -5.58 -7.30 11.55
N ILE A 226 -5.02 -8.50 11.71
CA ILE A 226 -5.55 -9.71 11.09
C ILE A 226 -6.94 -10.01 11.64
N TRP A 227 -7.86 -10.21 10.70
CA TRP A 227 -9.22 -10.61 10.93
C TRP A 227 -9.44 -11.94 10.21
N SER A 228 -9.97 -12.95 10.91
CA SER A 228 -10.38 -14.20 10.27
C SER A 228 -11.88 -14.34 10.31
N SER A 229 -12.42 -15.05 9.31
CA SER A 229 -13.81 -15.43 9.26
C SER A 229 -13.88 -16.95 9.29
N ASP A 230 -14.07 -17.52 10.47
CA ASP A 230 -14.28 -18.96 10.66
C ASP A 230 -15.79 -19.23 10.80
N ASN A 231 -16.34 -20.10 9.95
CA ASN A 231 -17.76 -20.52 9.98
C ASN A 231 -18.76 -19.34 10.04
N GLY A 232 -18.53 -18.29 9.26
CA GLY A 232 -19.41 -17.11 9.19
C GLY A 232 -19.34 -16.20 10.43
N THR A 233 -18.49 -16.51 11.41
CA THR A 233 -18.22 -15.62 12.55
C THR A 233 -16.91 -14.89 12.30
N THR A 234 -17.00 -13.57 12.18
CA THR A 234 -15.83 -12.72 11.90
C THR A 234 -15.22 -12.28 13.22
N THR A 235 -14.02 -12.75 13.55
CA THR A 235 -13.33 -12.44 14.80
C THR A 235 -11.94 -11.87 14.54
N SER A 236 -11.56 -10.88 15.35
CA SER A 236 -10.19 -10.35 15.37
C SER A 236 -9.28 -11.42 15.95
N THR A 237 -8.38 -11.99 15.15
CA THR A 237 -7.37 -12.95 15.63
C THR A 237 -6.17 -12.26 16.25
N THR A 238 -5.95 -10.99 15.91
CA THR A 238 -4.97 -10.13 16.58
C THR A 238 -5.68 -8.97 17.28
N SER A 239 -5.21 -8.61 18.47
CA SER A 239 -5.78 -7.52 19.25
C SER A 239 -5.38 -6.16 18.67
N CYS A 240 -6.31 -5.52 17.95
CA CYS A 240 -6.25 -4.08 17.64
C CYS A 240 -6.61 -3.25 18.86
N SER A 241 -5.95 -3.50 20.00
CA SER A 241 -6.37 -2.92 21.26
C SER A 241 -5.74 -1.55 21.45
N SER A 242 -6.59 -0.53 21.49
CA SER A 242 -6.33 0.65 22.32
C SER A 242 -6.65 0.28 23.77
N GLY A 243 -5.72 -0.39 24.46
CA GLY A 243 -5.86 -0.75 25.86
C GLY A 243 -6.66 -2.05 26.11
N GLY A 244 -5.96 -3.06 26.60
CA GLY A 244 -6.52 -4.30 27.12
C GLY A 244 -5.41 -5.06 27.83
N SER A 245 -5.41 -5.00 29.16
CA SER A 245 -4.41 -5.61 30.03
C SER A 245 -4.38 -7.13 29.85
N SER A 246 -3.34 -7.64 29.18
CA SER A 246 -2.87 -9.00 29.38
C SER A 246 -1.37 -8.95 29.66
N SER A 247 -1.03 -9.42 30.85
CA SER A 247 0.29 -9.46 31.44
C SER A 247 1.19 -10.43 30.69
N SER A 248 2.05 -9.92 29.80
CA SER A 248 3.40 -10.42 29.53
C SER A 248 4.08 -9.55 28.48
N SER A 249 5.13 -8.86 28.92
CA SER A 249 6.25 -8.32 28.14
C SER A 249 6.02 -7.94 26.66
N SER A 250 6.06 -6.62 26.40
CA SER A 250 6.37 -5.95 25.11
C SER A 250 5.25 -5.60 24.12
N SER A 251 4.03 -5.32 24.56
CA SER A 251 3.03 -4.67 23.68
C SER A 251 3.27 -3.15 23.57
N SER A 252 4.28 -2.76 22.79
CA SER A 252 4.30 -1.41 22.22
C SER A 252 2.99 -1.22 21.47
N THR A 253 2.11 -0.35 21.97
CA THR A 253 0.97 0.13 21.19
C THR A 253 1.52 0.54 19.84
N SER A 254 0.98 -0.01 18.75
CA SER A 254 1.47 0.36 17.44
C SER A 254 1.07 1.81 17.19
N GLU A 255 2.04 2.73 17.24
CA GLU A 255 1.80 4.19 17.18
C GLU A 255 0.94 4.58 15.97
N TRP A 256 1.03 3.80 14.89
CA TRP A 256 0.24 3.96 13.68
C TRP A 256 -1.28 3.81 13.91
N PHE A 257 -1.73 2.93 14.82
CA PHE A 257 -3.17 2.66 15.02
C PHE A 257 -3.87 3.82 15.70
N SER A 258 -3.21 4.42 16.70
CA SER A 258 -3.74 5.56 17.45
C SER A 258 -3.41 6.93 16.82
N GLN A 259 -2.67 6.94 15.70
CA GLN A 259 -2.30 8.17 15.00
C GLN A 259 -3.55 8.88 14.44
N ARG A 260 -3.95 9.96 15.12
CA ARG A 260 -5.11 10.77 14.72
C ARG A 260 -4.83 11.77 13.60
N ARG A 261 -3.55 12.11 13.40
CA ARG A 261 -3.11 13.13 12.45
C ARG A 261 -1.70 12.85 11.97
N MET A 262 -1.46 13.21 10.72
CA MET A 262 -0.12 13.32 10.16
C MET A 262 0.68 14.41 10.89
N ASP A 263 1.96 14.17 11.14
CA ASP A 263 2.84 15.16 11.75
C ASP A 263 3.12 16.36 10.81
N SER A 264 3.66 17.44 11.38
CA SER A 264 3.85 18.69 10.62
C SER A 264 4.84 18.59 9.46
N LEU A 265 5.85 17.71 9.55
CA LEU A 265 6.83 17.51 8.50
C LEU A 265 6.19 16.72 7.35
N SER A 266 5.52 15.62 7.67
CA SER A 266 4.76 14.82 6.71
C SER A 266 3.70 15.65 5.98
N GLN A 267 3.01 16.56 6.66
CA GLN A 267 2.06 17.50 6.02
C GLN A 267 2.74 18.49 5.06
N LYS A 268 3.99 18.93 5.35
CA LYS A 268 4.76 19.78 4.43
C LYS A 268 5.18 18.98 3.19
N VAL A 269 5.61 17.73 3.36
CA VAL A 269 5.95 16.82 2.26
C VAL A 269 4.72 16.56 1.39
N LEU A 270 3.58 16.22 2.00
CA LEU A 270 2.31 16.02 1.29
C LEU A 270 1.95 17.20 0.40
N ARG A 271 2.01 18.42 0.96
CA ARG A 271 1.75 19.66 0.21
C ARG A 271 2.75 19.88 -0.92
N TRP A 272 4.02 19.55 -0.71
CA TRP A 272 5.04 19.65 -1.74
C TRP A 272 4.78 18.66 -2.88
N VAL A 273 4.49 17.39 -2.55
CA VAL A 273 4.14 16.35 -3.54
C VAL A 273 2.93 16.79 -4.36
N GLN A 274 1.85 17.16 -3.68
CA GLN A 274 0.61 17.60 -4.32
C GLN A 274 0.81 18.83 -5.21
N ARG A 275 1.66 19.78 -4.83
CA ARG A 275 1.94 20.96 -5.64
C ARG A 275 2.78 20.66 -6.87
N LYS A 276 3.69 19.68 -6.80
CA LYS A 276 4.71 19.44 -7.83
C LYS A 276 4.34 18.31 -8.80
N PHE A 277 3.62 17.29 -8.33
CA PHE A 277 3.46 16.05 -9.08
C PHE A 277 2.00 15.65 -9.32
N MET A 278 1.03 16.23 -8.61
CA MET A 278 -0.39 15.91 -8.83
C MET A 278 -0.89 16.49 -10.15
N VAL A 279 -1.47 15.64 -10.99
CA VAL A 279 -2.00 16.00 -12.31
C VAL A 279 -3.52 16.01 -12.38
N TYR A 280 -4.18 15.24 -11.51
CA TYR A 280 -5.64 15.24 -11.38
C TYR A 280 -6.06 15.15 -9.92
N ASN A 281 -7.17 15.80 -9.58
CA ASN A 281 -7.76 15.75 -8.25
C ASN A 281 -9.27 15.94 -8.33
N TYR A 282 -10.03 14.90 -7.98
CA TYR A 282 -11.50 14.93 -7.96
C TYR A 282 -12.07 16.11 -7.15
N CYS A 283 -11.40 16.53 -6.06
CA CYS A 283 -11.81 17.69 -5.24
C CYS A 283 -11.73 19.04 -5.96
N LYS A 284 -11.12 19.10 -7.15
CA LYS A 284 -11.03 20.31 -7.98
C LYS A 284 -11.80 20.18 -9.29
N ASP A 285 -12.35 19.01 -9.61
CA ASP A 285 -13.07 18.77 -10.86
C ASP A 285 -14.54 19.22 -10.75
N LYS A 286 -14.78 20.51 -11.02
CA LYS A 286 -16.13 21.07 -11.06
C LYS A 286 -16.95 20.59 -12.25
N LYS A 287 -16.30 20.06 -13.29
CA LYS A 287 -17.00 19.55 -14.47
C LYS A 287 -17.65 18.21 -14.15
N ARG A 288 -16.91 17.31 -13.49
CA ARG A 288 -17.44 16.03 -12.99
C ARG A 288 -18.45 16.24 -11.86
N PHE A 289 -18.17 17.15 -10.93
CA PHE A 289 -19.04 17.44 -9.79
C PHE A 289 -19.83 18.75 -9.96
N SER A 290 -20.63 18.82 -11.02
CA SER A 290 -21.41 20.02 -11.37
C SER A 290 -22.45 20.41 -10.32
N GLN A 291 -22.96 19.43 -9.56
CA GLN A 291 -23.91 19.63 -8.45
C GLN A 291 -23.24 20.01 -7.11
N GLY A 292 -21.91 20.22 -7.13
CA GLY A 292 -21.12 20.58 -5.97
C GLY A 292 -20.12 19.50 -5.60
N LEU A 293 -18.94 19.96 -5.16
CA LEU A 293 -17.84 19.08 -4.76
C LEU A 293 -18.23 18.18 -3.57
N PRO A 294 -17.58 17.00 -3.43
CA PRO A 294 -17.76 16.14 -2.27
C PRO A 294 -17.50 16.86 -0.94
N ILE A 295 -18.18 16.45 0.14
CA ILE A 295 -18.16 17.13 1.45
C ILE A 295 -16.73 17.15 2.03
N GLU A 296 -16.02 16.04 1.89
CA GLU A 296 -14.64 15.85 2.30
C GLU A 296 -13.67 16.85 1.64
N CYS A 297 -14.03 17.40 0.48
CA CYS A 297 -13.23 18.38 -0.26
C CYS A 297 -13.45 19.82 0.20
N LYS A 298 -14.56 20.13 0.88
CA LYS A 298 -14.96 21.52 1.18
C LYS A 298 -14.20 22.17 2.33
N ASN A 299 -13.46 21.40 3.13
CA ASN A 299 -12.93 21.87 4.41
C ASN A 299 -11.52 22.48 4.29
N LYS A 300 -11.41 23.82 4.39
CA LYS A 300 -10.14 24.58 4.34
C LYS A 300 -9.16 24.30 5.50
N LYS A 301 -9.58 23.58 6.55
CA LYS A 301 -8.69 23.12 7.63
C LYS A 301 -7.86 21.87 7.27
N VAL A 302 -8.11 21.26 6.11
CA VAL A 302 -7.32 20.13 5.58
C VAL A 302 -6.13 20.62 4.72
N SER A 303 -6.06 21.92 4.41
CA SER A 303 -5.08 22.53 3.49
C SER A 303 -4.19 23.62 4.11
N ARG A 304 -4.22 23.84 5.44
CA ARG A 304 -3.31 24.74 6.15
C ARG A 304 -2.37 23.99 7.08
#